data_AF-A0A7V9BKM1-F1
#
_entry.id   AF-A0A7V9BKM1-F1
#
_cell.length_a   1.000
_cell.length_b   1.000
_cell.length_c   1.000
_cell.angle_alpha   90.00
_cell.angle_beta   90.00
_cell.angle_gamma   90.00
#
_symmetry.space_group_name_H-M   'P 1'
#
loop_
_entity.id
_entity.type
_entity.pdbx_description
1 polymer ?
#
loop_
_entity_poly.entity_id
_entity_poly.type
_entity_poly.pdbx_seq_one_letter_code
_entity_poly.pdbx_strand_id
1 'polypeptide(L)'
;MPVNVIVIGGLAALIVLGPGDRPQTCERPVISQAATVQAVRSYFRKRGRTVATFVGYSGAEYEDKVAMLARAATVLDALDPKQTIVNIGATADGIGAVYDIARQKGFETTGIVSTQARDTNATLAPCVGTVFFIRDASWGGVLKGTKKLSPTSMAMVSASDHVIAIGGGEVAQDEFQAARGLGKKTRFFPADMNHAIAISRAARNGQPPPTDFRGALGAAMGPSGSR
;
A
#
# COMPACT_ATOMS: atom_id res chain seq x y z
N MET A 1 -19.57 -46.53 38.91
CA MET A 1 -19.84 -45.31 39.70
C MET A 1 -19.08 -44.17 39.03
N PRO A 2 -19.71 -43.01 38.77
CA PRO A 2 -20.56 -42.83 37.60
C PRO A 2 -19.90 -42.04 36.46
N VAL A 3 -20.35 -42.39 35.25
CA VAL A 3 -20.25 -41.62 34.01
C VAL A 3 -21.32 -40.53 34.08
N ASN A 4 -20.95 -39.26 33.91
CA ASN A 4 -21.93 -38.20 33.70
C ASN A 4 -22.23 -38.08 32.20
N VAL A 5 -23.27 -38.78 31.78
CA VAL A 5 -23.93 -38.58 30.49
C VAL A 5 -25.00 -37.51 30.70
N ILE A 6 -24.84 -36.36 30.06
CA ILE A 6 -25.95 -35.43 29.83
C ILE A 6 -26.48 -35.74 28.44
N VAL A 7 -27.59 -36.48 28.37
CA VAL A 7 -28.41 -36.60 27.15
C VAL A 7 -29.34 -35.40 27.13
N ILE A 8 -29.05 -34.43 26.25
CA ILE A 8 -30.06 -33.48 25.79
C ILE A 8 -30.38 -33.87 24.36
N GLY A 9 -31.60 -34.36 24.17
CA GLY A 9 -32.15 -34.68 22.86
C GLY A 9 -32.18 -33.43 21.98
N GLY A 10 -31.52 -33.53 20.84
CA GLY A 10 -31.53 -32.51 19.80
C GLY A 10 -30.68 -33.01 18.65
N LEU A 11 -31.26 -33.09 17.46
CA LEU A 11 -30.64 -33.52 16.22
C LEU A 11 -29.34 -32.72 15.99
N ALA A 12 -28.18 -33.27 16.35
CA ALA A 12 -26.89 -32.66 16.09
C ALA A 12 -26.52 -32.95 14.64
N ALA A 13 -26.82 -32.01 13.74
CA ALA A 13 -26.21 -31.97 12.42
C ALA A 13 -24.69 -31.88 12.62
N LEU A 14 -23.97 -32.91 12.21
CA LEU A 14 -22.52 -32.93 12.17
C LEU A 14 -22.07 -31.97 11.06
N ILE A 15 -21.80 -30.71 11.42
CA ILE A 15 -21.19 -29.75 10.48
C ILE A 15 -19.73 -30.18 10.31
N VAL A 16 -19.45 -30.88 9.22
CA VAL A 16 -18.08 -31.06 8.73
C VAL A 16 -17.62 -29.69 8.24
N LEU A 17 -16.90 -28.96 9.09
CA LEU A 17 -16.12 -27.81 8.66
C LEU A 17 -15.06 -28.36 7.69
N GLY A 18 -15.22 -28.09 6.39
CA GLY A 18 -14.12 -28.21 5.44
C GLY A 18 -12.93 -27.37 5.90
N PRO A 19 -11.74 -27.52 5.31
CA PRO A 19 -10.59 -26.68 5.62
C PRO A 19 -10.91 -25.24 5.19
N GLY A 20 -11.63 -24.52 6.04
CA GLY A 20 -11.90 -23.10 5.92
C GLY A 20 -10.58 -22.37 6.14
N ASP A 21 -10.23 -21.53 5.17
CA ASP A 21 -9.09 -20.63 5.20
C ASP A 21 -8.92 -20.02 6.59
N ARG A 22 -7.88 -20.46 7.30
CA ARG A 22 -7.48 -19.81 8.54
C ARG A 22 -7.15 -18.36 8.18
N PRO A 23 -7.62 -17.36 8.93
CA PRO A 23 -7.19 -15.98 8.72
C PRO A 23 -5.66 -15.97 8.74
N GLN A 24 -5.05 -15.54 7.64
CA GLN A 24 -3.59 -15.45 7.54
C GLN A 24 -3.13 -14.42 8.57
N THR A 25 -2.57 -14.88 9.68
CA THR A 25 -1.95 -14.01 10.68
C THR A 25 -0.84 -13.23 10.01
N CYS A 26 -0.72 -11.94 10.32
CA CYS A 26 0.40 -11.14 9.84
C CYS A 26 1.70 -11.65 10.48
N GLU A 27 2.36 -12.55 9.77
CA GLU A 27 3.69 -13.04 10.11
C GLU A 27 4.73 -11.97 9.80
N ARG A 28 5.86 -12.01 10.52
CA ARG A 28 6.98 -11.08 10.26
C ARG A 28 7.33 -11.12 8.77
N PRO A 29 7.58 -9.96 8.14
CA PRO A 29 7.96 -9.91 6.74
C PRO A 29 9.09 -10.88 6.46
N VAL A 30 8.97 -11.68 5.39
CA VAL A 30 10.10 -12.46 4.89
C VAL A 30 11.12 -11.44 4.40
N ILE A 31 12.18 -11.26 5.19
CA ILE A 31 13.09 -10.12 5.05
C ILE A 31 13.75 -10.12 3.67
N SER A 32 13.68 -8.92 3.12
CA SER A 32 14.13 -8.42 1.84
C SER A 32 15.59 -8.63 1.50
N GLN A 33 15.83 -8.90 0.21
CA GLN A 33 17.13 -8.77 -0.45
C GLN A 33 17.31 -7.34 -0.97
N ALA A 34 18.54 -6.81 -0.92
CA ALA A 34 18.88 -5.65 -1.73
C ALA A 34 18.59 -5.97 -3.20
N ALA A 35 17.75 -5.17 -3.86
CA ALA A 35 17.22 -5.50 -5.18
C ALA A 35 17.47 -4.39 -6.20
N THR A 36 17.68 -4.79 -7.44
CA THR A 36 17.68 -3.90 -8.59
C THR A 36 16.28 -3.80 -9.17
N VAL A 37 15.99 -2.72 -9.91
CA VAL A 37 14.74 -2.55 -10.67
C VAL A 37 14.45 -3.78 -11.55
N GLN A 38 15.46 -4.33 -12.21
CA GLN A 38 15.31 -5.51 -13.07
C GLN A 38 14.97 -6.77 -12.29
N ALA A 39 15.56 -6.96 -11.10
CA ALA A 39 15.25 -8.08 -10.23
C ALA A 39 13.79 -8.04 -9.77
N VAL A 40 13.31 -6.86 -9.33
CA VAL A 40 11.91 -6.64 -8.95
C VAL A 40 10.97 -6.95 -10.12
N ARG A 41 11.21 -6.37 -11.29
CA ARG A 41 10.37 -6.67 -12.47
C ARG A 41 10.36 -8.16 -12.80
N SER A 42 11.49 -8.84 -12.67
CA SER A 42 11.58 -10.27 -12.96
C SER A 42 10.83 -11.12 -11.93
N TYR A 43 10.80 -10.71 -10.66
CA TYR A 43 10.02 -11.35 -9.61
C TYR A 43 8.52 -11.35 -9.93
N PHE A 44 7.96 -10.20 -10.33
CA PHE A 44 6.54 -10.09 -10.67
C PHE A 44 6.20 -10.81 -11.98
N ARG A 45 7.03 -10.65 -13.04
CA ARG A 45 6.80 -11.36 -14.31
C ARG A 45 6.76 -12.88 -14.15
N LYS A 46 7.63 -13.46 -13.32
CA LYS A 46 7.66 -14.91 -13.07
C LYS A 46 6.37 -15.43 -12.42
N ARG A 47 5.63 -14.59 -11.68
CA ARG A 47 4.36 -14.96 -11.06
C ARG A 47 3.19 -14.91 -12.04
N GLY A 48 3.29 -14.08 -13.09
CA GLY A 48 2.23 -13.96 -14.10
C GLY A 48 0.90 -13.42 -13.57
N ARG A 49 0.90 -12.77 -12.40
CA ARG A 49 -0.27 -12.21 -11.72
C ARG A 49 -0.34 -10.70 -11.92
N THR A 50 -1.54 -10.13 -11.85
CA THR A 50 -1.74 -8.67 -11.87
C THR A 50 -1.12 -8.03 -10.64
N VAL A 51 -0.39 -6.94 -10.81
CA VAL A 51 0.16 -6.15 -9.69
C VAL A 51 -0.69 -4.90 -9.48
N ALA A 52 -1.40 -4.86 -8.36
CA ALA A 52 -2.16 -3.70 -7.90
C ALA A 52 -1.34 -2.93 -6.86
N THR A 53 -0.79 -1.79 -7.27
CA THR A 53 0.05 -0.96 -6.40
C THR A 53 -0.76 0.15 -5.77
N PHE A 54 -0.76 0.24 -4.45
CA PHE A 54 -1.34 1.36 -3.71
C PHE A 54 -0.27 2.42 -3.44
N VAL A 55 -0.59 3.67 -3.75
CA VAL A 55 0.23 4.85 -3.44
C VAL A 55 -0.62 5.87 -2.69
N GLY A 56 0.00 6.73 -1.89
CA GLY A 56 -0.71 7.71 -1.09
C GLY A 56 0.20 8.40 -0.09
N TYR A 57 -0.38 8.91 0.99
CA TYR A 57 0.41 9.45 2.11
C TYR A 57 1.08 8.32 2.88
N SER A 58 2.32 8.54 3.30
CA SER A 58 3.01 7.74 4.32
C SER A 58 3.04 8.57 5.61
N GLY A 59 4.20 9.03 6.09
CA GLY A 59 4.29 9.82 7.34
C GLY A 59 3.59 11.20 7.35
N ALA A 60 2.89 11.60 6.28
CA ALA A 60 1.93 12.72 6.34
C ALA A 60 0.57 12.29 6.95
N GLU A 61 0.33 10.98 7.03
CA GLU A 61 -0.91 10.33 7.46
C GLU A 61 -2.16 10.85 6.75
N TYR A 62 -3.31 10.32 7.13
CA TYR A 62 -4.61 10.73 6.61
C TYR A 62 -5.39 11.46 7.71
N GLU A 63 -6.16 12.48 7.32
CA GLU A 63 -7.10 13.12 8.24
C GLU A 63 -8.18 12.13 8.67
N ASP A 64 -8.80 11.47 7.69
CA ASP A 64 -9.75 10.38 7.92
C ASP A 64 -9.15 9.03 7.49
N LYS A 65 -8.45 8.40 8.43
CA LYS A 65 -7.86 7.06 8.23
C LYS A 65 -8.92 5.98 8.03
N VAL A 66 -10.09 6.11 8.66
CA VAL A 66 -11.17 5.12 8.55
C VAL A 66 -11.77 5.16 7.13
N ALA A 67 -12.05 6.35 6.59
CA ALA A 67 -12.52 6.51 5.23
C ALA A 67 -11.48 6.03 4.19
N MET A 68 -10.19 6.29 4.43
CA MET A 68 -9.11 5.78 3.59
C MET A 68 -9.11 4.23 3.55
N LEU A 69 -9.21 3.58 4.71
CA LEU A 69 -9.22 2.12 4.80
C LEU A 69 -10.50 1.52 4.20
N ALA A 70 -11.66 2.14 4.42
CA ALA A 70 -12.92 1.73 3.78
C ALA A 70 -12.82 1.81 2.25
N ARG A 71 -12.21 2.88 1.72
CA ARG A 71 -11.95 3.02 0.29
C ARG A 71 -11.03 1.92 -0.23
N ALA A 72 -9.93 1.64 0.46
CA ALA A 72 -9.02 0.58 0.09
C ALA A 72 -9.70 -0.80 0.10
N ALA A 73 -10.52 -1.08 1.10
CA ALA A 73 -11.31 -2.31 1.19
C ALA A 73 -12.23 -2.47 -0.03
N THR A 74 -12.97 -1.42 -0.41
CA THR A 74 -13.83 -1.46 -1.62
C THR A 74 -13.03 -1.73 -2.90
N VAL A 75 -11.81 -1.18 -3.02
CA VAL A 75 -10.94 -1.49 -4.17
C VAL A 75 -10.53 -2.96 -4.15
N LEU A 76 -10.13 -3.48 -2.99
CA LEU A 76 -9.71 -4.88 -2.83
C LEU A 76 -10.85 -5.86 -3.08
N ASP A 77 -12.09 -5.53 -2.70
CA ASP A 77 -13.28 -6.36 -2.93
C ASP A 77 -13.60 -6.56 -4.42
N ALA A 78 -13.11 -5.66 -5.28
CA ALA A 78 -13.26 -5.75 -6.72
C ALA A 78 -12.12 -6.52 -7.42
N LEU A 79 -11.15 -7.05 -6.67
CA LEU A 79 -9.98 -7.77 -7.19
C LEU A 79 -10.00 -9.23 -6.74
N ASP A 80 -9.45 -10.13 -7.57
CA ASP A 80 -9.30 -11.54 -7.21
C ASP A 80 -7.96 -11.75 -6.46
N PRO A 81 -7.98 -12.18 -5.18
CA PRO A 81 -6.79 -12.43 -4.38
C PRO A 81 -5.94 -13.60 -4.86
N LYS A 82 -6.42 -14.46 -5.76
CA LYS A 82 -5.63 -15.53 -6.41
C LYS A 82 -4.91 -15.03 -7.67
N GLN A 83 -5.44 -14.00 -8.32
CA GLN A 83 -4.87 -13.44 -9.57
C GLN A 83 -4.10 -12.14 -9.36
N THR A 84 -4.20 -11.53 -8.17
CA THR A 84 -3.66 -10.19 -7.92
C THR A 84 -2.68 -10.17 -6.75
N ILE A 85 -1.56 -9.47 -6.89
CA ILE A 85 -0.60 -9.16 -5.83
C ILE A 85 -0.79 -7.70 -5.42
N VAL A 86 -0.84 -7.44 -4.12
CA VAL A 86 -0.95 -6.07 -3.58
C VAL A 86 0.44 -5.55 -3.24
N ASN A 87 0.84 -4.47 -3.90
CA ASN A 87 2.15 -3.85 -3.73
C ASN A 87 2.03 -2.44 -3.11
N ILE A 88 2.86 -2.08 -2.14
CA ILE A 88 2.86 -0.75 -1.48
C ILE A 88 4.30 -0.34 -1.11
N GLY A 89 4.50 0.81 -0.46
CA GLY A 89 5.79 1.35 -0.01
C GLY A 89 6.40 0.70 1.24
N ALA A 90 6.04 -0.55 1.58
CA ALA A 90 6.52 -1.40 2.69
C ALA A 90 6.40 -0.86 4.13
N THR A 91 6.42 0.45 4.36
CA THR A 91 6.31 1.07 5.68
C THR A 91 4.90 0.91 6.25
N ALA A 92 4.78 0.97 7.58
CA ALA A 92 3.50 0.84 8.28
C ALA A 92 2.62 2.11 8.19
N ASP A 93 3.25 3.26 8.01
CA ASP A 93 2.61 4.58 8.07
C ASP A 93 1.66 4.84 6.88
N GLY A 94 0.60 5.58 7.15
CA GLY A 94 -0.39 6.02 6.17
C GLY A 94 -0.95 4.88 5.33
N ILE A 95 -0.66 4.90 4.03
CA ILE A 95 -1.16 3.95 3.03
C ILE A 95 -0.68 2.51 3.32
N GLY A 96 0.41 2.36 4.09
CA GLY A 96 0.89 1.08 4.59
C GLY A 96 -0.15 0.28 5.39
N ALA A 97 -1.10 0.96 6.03
CA ALA A 97 -2.17 0.31 6.77
C ALA A 97 -3.07 -0.60 5.90
N VAL A 98 -3.06 -0.42 4.56
CA VAL A 98 -3.80 -1.28 3.62
C VAL A 98 -3.30 -2.72 3.62
N TYR A 99 -2.04 -2.98 4.02
CA TYR A 99 -1.50 -4.33 4.05
C TYR A 99 -2.31 -5.29 4.93
N ASP A 100 -2.82 -4.82 6.07
CA ASP A 100 -3.60 -5.65 6.99
C ASP A 100 -4.89 -6.15 6.32
N ILE A 101 -5.67 -5.23 5.75
CA ILE A 101 -6.91 -5.55 5.03
C ILE A 101 -6.63 -6.46 3.81
N ALA A 102 -5.54 -6.20 3.08
CA ALA A 102 -5.14 -7.04 1.96
C ALA A 102 -4.85 -8.48 2.40
N ARG A 103 -4.13 -8.68 3.52
CA ARG A 103 -3.83 -10.02 4.06
C ARG A 103 -5.08 -10.71 4.59
N GLN A 104 -5.94 -10.01 5.30
CA GLN A 104 -7.22 -10.55 5.77
C GLN A 104 -8.10 -11.04 4.61
N LYS A 105 -8.00 -10.40 3.43
CA LYS A 105 -8.69 -10.79 2.20
C LYS A 105 -7.93 -11.83 1.36
N GLY A 106 -6.82 -12.36 1.84
CA GLY A 106 -6.07 -13.45 1.19
C GLY A 106 -5.12 -13.03 0.06
N PHE A 107 -4.83 -11.73 -0.08
CA PHE A 107 -3.87 -11.26 -1.09
C PHE A 107 -2.43 -11.60 -0.69
N GLU A 108 -1.61 -11.96 -1.68
CA GLU A 108 -0.16 -11.86 -1.53
C GLU A 108 0.23 -10.39 -1.46
N THR A 109 1.05 -10.01 -0.46
CA THR A 109 1.48 -8.63 -0.26
C THR A 109 2.99 -8.47 -0.48
N THR A 110 3.36 -7.44 -1.23
CA THR A 110 4.74 -7.04 -1.48
C THR A 110 4.97 -5.58 -1.14
N GLY A 111 6.21 -5.23 -0.83
CA GLY A 111 6.61 -3.86 -0.60
C GLY A 111 7.88 -3.51 -1.36
N ILE A 112 7.89 -2.37 -2.05
CA ILE A 112 9.08 -1.81 -2.67
C ILE A 112 9.38 -0.50 -1.98
N VAL A 113 10.56 -0.37 -1.41
CA VAL A 113 10.94 0.80 -0.61
C VAL A 113 12.40 1.13 -0.82
N SER A 114 12.79 2.39 -0.64
CA SER A 114 14.19 2.77 -0.72
C SER A 114 14.97 2.29 0.51
N THR A 115 16.29 2.23 0.37
CA THR A 115 17.20 2.03 1.50
C THR A 115 17.06 3.10 2.58
N GLN A 116 16.51 4.29 2.27
CA GLN A 116 16.21 5.30 3.29
C GLN A 116 15.30 4.80 4.40
N ALA A 117 14.34 3.91 4.11
CA ALA A 117 13.49 3.34 5.16
C ALA A 117 14.31 2.57 6.20
N ARG A 118 15.35 1.85 5.79
CA ARG A 118 16.28 1.20 6.72
C ARG A 118 17.18 2.22 7.41
N ASP A 119 17.75 3.13 6.64
CA ASP A 119 18.76 4.08 7.13
C ASP A 119 18.16 5.10 8.13
N THR A 120 16.84 5.32 8.08
CA THR A 120 16.06 6.14 9.02
C THR A 120 15.29 5.32 10.07
N ASN A 121 15.47 4.01 10.11
CA ASN A 121 14.74 3.08 11.00
C ASN A 121 13.21 3.21 10.91
N ALA A 122 12.67 3.42 9.70
CA ALA A 122 11.24 3.42 9.48
C ALA A 122 10.64 2.03 9.75
N THR A 123 9.48 2.02 10.42
CA THR A 123 8.78 0.79 10.76
C THR A 123 8.18 0.16 9.50
N LEU A 124 8.57 -1.09 9.21
CA LEU A 124 7.90 -1.89 8.17
C LEU A 124 6.52 -2.33 8.64
N ALA A 125 5.56 -2.39 7.72
CA ALA A 125 4.23 -2.89 8.01
C ALA A 125 4.28 -4.35 8.49
N PRO A 126 3.56 -4.75 9.55
CA PRO A 126 3.56 -6.14 10.00
C PRO A 126 3.03 -7.13 8.95
N CYS A 127 2.13 -6.67 8.08
CA CYS A 127 1.38 -7.48 7.13
C CYS A 127 1.98 -7.46 5.70
N VAL A 128 3.19 -6.91 5.51
CA VAL A 128 3.91 -7.02 4.23
C VAL A 128 4.63 -8.37 4.16
N GLY A 129 4.35 -9.17 3.12
CA GLY A 129 4.94 -10.49 2.96
C GLY A 129 6.39 -10.44 2.49
N THR A 130 6.63 -9.88 1.31
CA THR A 130 7.98 -9.73 0.72
C THR A 130 8.33 -8.26 0.58
N VAL A 131 9.49 -7.85 1.08
CA VAL A 131 10.00 -6.47 0.90
C VAL A 131 11.16 -6.44 -0.09
N PHE A 132 11.29 -5.37 -0.86
CA PHE A 132 12.42 -5.09 -1.75
C PHE A 132 13.03 -3.75 -1.38
N PHE A 133 14.25 -3.77 -0.83
CA PHE A 133 15.03 -2.55 -0.61
C PHE A 133 15.77 -2.17 -1.89
N ILE A 134 15.39 -1.03 -2.46
CA ILE A 134 16.05 -0.44 -3.62
C ILE A 134 17.08 0.55 -3.14
N ARG A 135 18.33 0.39 -3.59
CA ARG A 135 19.38 1.37 -3.29
C ARG A 135 19.01 2.71 -3.92
N ASP A 136 18.66 3.66 -3.07
CA ASP A 136 18.16 4.96 -3.47
C ASP A 136 18.35 5.94 -2.31
N ALA A 137 18.88 7.12 -2.62
CA ALA A 137 19.15 8.16 -1.64
C ALA A 137 17.94 9.07 -1.40
N SER A 138 16.85 8.91 -2.15
CA SER A 138 15.57 9.57 -1.83
C SER A 138 14.54 8.58 -1.27
N TRP A 139 13.37 9.09 -0.90
CA TRP A 139 12.20 8.29 -0.55
C TRP A 139 11.43 7.76 -1.78
N GLY A 140 11.85 8.14 -2.99
CA GLY A 140 11.08 7.97 -4.22
C GLY A 140 10.96 9.29 -5.00
N GLY A 141 10.02 9.33 -5.93
CA GLY A 141 9.67 10.48 -6.77
C GLY A 141 10.59 10.67 -7.96
N VAL A 142 10.48 11.84 -8.59
CA VAL A 142 11.39 12.33 -9.64
C VAL A 142 12.67 12.88 -9.00
N LEU A 143 13.81 12.53 -9.60
CA LEU A 143 15.11 13.05 -9.16
C LEU A 143 15.18 14.55 -9.40
N LYS A 144 15.57 15.30 -8.35
CA LYS A 144 15.65 16.76 -8.34
C LYS A 144 16.42 17.30 -9.56
N GLY A 145 15.83 18.28 -10.24
CA GLY A 145 16.42 18.91 -11.43
C GLY A 145 16.36 18.06 -12.70
N THR A 146 15.62 16.95 -12.69
CA THR A 146 15.46 16.06 -13.85
C THR A 146 13.98 15.73 -14.11
N LYS A 147 13.72 14.93 -15.15
CA LYS A 147 12.42 14.28 -15.41
C LYS A 147 12.46 12.77 -15.16
N LYS A 148 13.54 12.26 -14.57
CA LYS A 148 13.76 10.82 -14.37
C LYS A 148 13.24 10.41 -13.01
N LEU A 149 12.47 9.32 -12.95
CA LEU A 149 12.14 8.70 -11.67
C LEU A 149 13.41 8.22 -10.96
N SER A 150 13.39 8.32 -9.64
CA SER A 150 14.30 7.63 -8.74
C SER A 150 14.24 6.11 -8.96
N PRO A 151 15.32 5.36 -8.62
CA PRO A 151 15.31 3.90 -8.71
C PRO A 151 14.13 3.25 -8.00
N THR A 152 13.72 3.74 -6.83
CA THR A 152 12.59 3.19 -6.06
C THR A 152 11.28 3.39 -6.80
N SER A 153 10.97 4.61 -7.25
CA SER A 153 9.74 4.87 -7.98
C SER A 153 9.71 4.22 -9.36
N MET A 154 10.87 4.07 -10.01
CA MET A 154 10.98 3.28 -11.24
C MET A 154 10.62 1.81 -10.97
N ALA A 155 11.10 1.22 -9.87
CA ALA A 155 10.74 -0.15 -9.48
C ALA A 155 9.24 -0.28 -9.18
N MET A 156 8.67 0.66 -8.41
CA MET A 156 7.22 0.73 -8.12
C MET A 156 6.40 0.76 -9.40
N VAL A 157 6.64 1.73 -10.27
CA VAL A 157 5.83 1.94 -11.49
C VAL A 157 6.01 0.81 -12.50
N SER A 158 7.25 0.39 -12.74
CA SER A 158 7.53 -0.62 -13.78
C SER A 158 7.08 -2.03 -13.43
N ALA A 159 6.91 -2.33 -12.13
CA ALA A 159 6.35 -3.59 -11.64
C ALA A 159 4.82 -3.61 -11.66
N SER A 160 4.17 -2.44 -11.77
CA SER A 160 2.72 -2.31 -11.61
C SER A 160 1.95 -2.55 -12.91
N ASP A 161 0.75 -3.10 -12.78
CA ASP A 161 -0.27 -3.11 -13.84
C ASP A 161 -1.36 -2.08 -13.56
N HIS A 162 -1.80 -2.03 -12.29
CA HIS A 162 -2.74 -1.06 -11.77
C HIS A 162 -2.05 -0.19 -10.72
N VAL A 163 -2.25 1.13 -10.78
CA VAL A 163 -1.82 2.06 -9.73
C VAL A 163 -3.04 2.76 -9.14
N ILE A 164 -3.25 2.53 -7.85
CA ILE A 164 -4.38 3.04 -7.09
C ILE A 164 -3.84 4.06 -6.11
N ALA A 165 -4.22 5.32 -6.30
CA ALA A 165 -3.86 6.41 -5.40
C ALA A 165 -5.02 6.76 -4.48
N ILE A 166 -4.76 6.85 -3.17
CA ILE A 166 -5.69 7.43 -2.20
C ILE A 166 -4.98 8.63 -1.56
N GLY A 167 -5.40 9.84 -1.89
CA GLY A 167 -4.60 11.04 -1.64
C GLY A 167 -3.21 10.94 -2.27
N GLY A 168 -2.23 11.67 -1.73
CA GLY A 168 -0.82 11.49 -2.06
C GLY A 168 0.01 12.77 -2.06
N GLY A 169 1.24 12.67 -1.55
CA GLY A 169 2.25 13.71 -1.67
C GLY A 169 2.98 13.67 -3.02
N GLU A 170 4.12 14.35 -3.11
CA GLU A 170 4.92 14.49 -4.34
C GLU A 170 5.34 13.14 -4.94
N VAL A 171 5.84 12.22 -4.11
CA VAL A 171 6.25 10.87 -4.58
C VAL A 171 5.07 10.10 -5.20
N ALA A 172 3.92 10.10 -4.54
CA ALA A 172 2.72 9.45 -5.05
C ALA A 172 2.23 10.12 -6.34
N GLN A 173 2.34 11.45 -6.44
CA GLN A 173 2.03 12.17 -7.67
C GLN A 173 2.93 11.72 -8.83
N ASP A 174 4.24 11.71 -8.61
CA ASP A 174 5.22 11.34 -9.63
C ASP A 174 5.02 9.90 -10.13
N GLU A 175 4.80 8.97 -9.21
CA GLU A 175 4.53 7.56 -9.55
C GLU A 175 3.22 7.40 -10.31
N PHE A 176 2.15 8.07 -9.86
CA PHE A 176 0.85 8.01 -10.50
C PHE A 176 0.89 8.59 -11.92
N GLN A 177 1.55 9.73 -12.09
CA GLN A 177 1.70 10.38 -13.40
C GLN A 177 2.56 9.54 -14.35
N ALA A 178 3.65 8.96 -13.86
CA ALA A 178 4.49 8.09 -14.66
C ALA A 178 3.74 6.81 -15.08
N ALA A 179 2.98 6.20 -14.17
CA ALA A 179 2.15 5.05 -14.49
C ALA A 179 1.10 5.38 -15.56
N ARG A 180 0.44 6.53 -15.44
CA ARG A 180 -0.51 7.03 -16.45
C ARG A 180 0.16 7.26 -17.80
N GLY A 181 1.34 7.87 -17.81
CA GLY A 181 2.13 8.09 -19.03
C GLY A 181 2.59 6.80 -19.72
N LEU A 182 2.70 5.70 -18.97
CA LEU A 182 3.00 4.36 -19.49
C LEU A 182 1.75 3.56 -19.88
N GLY A 183 0.56 4.16 -19.85
CA GLY A 183 -0.70 3.50 -20.20
C GLY A 183 -1.16 2.44 -19.18
N LYS A 184 -0.65 2.49 -17.94
CA LYS A 184 -1.12 1.63 -16.86
C LYS A 184 -2.54 2.03 -16.44
N LYS A 185 -3.30 1.10 -15.86
CA LYS A 185 -4.61 1.43 -15.32
C LYS A 185 -4.41 2.23 -14.04
N THR A 186 -4.93 3.44 -14.00
CA THR A 186 -4.77 4.34 -12.85
C THR A 186 -6.12 4.73 -12.27
N ARG A 187 -6.23 4.77 -10.94
CA ARG A 187 -7.43 5.24 -10.23
C ARG A 187 -7.02 6.14 -9.08
N PHE A 188 -7.57 7.34 -9.03
CA PHE A 188 -7.32 8.29 -7.96
C PHE A 188 -8.58 8.47 -7.09
N PHE A 189 -8.38 8.44 -5.78
CA PHE A 189 -9.41 8.75 -4.79
C PHE A 189 -8.92 9.93 -3.94
N PRO A 190 -9.64 11.06 -3.91
CA PRO A 190 -9.22 12.21 -3.12
C PRO A 190 -9.26 11.87 -1.63
N ALA A 191 -8.22 12.30 -0.92
CA ALA A 191 -8.14 12.24 0.54
C ALA A 191 -7.18 13.33 1.02
N ASP A 192 -7.50 13.89 2.18
CA ASP A 192 -6.65 14.88 2.82
C ASP A 192 -5.57 14.22 3.66
N MET A 193 -4.37 14.82 3.65
CA MET A 193 -3.35 14.49 4.63
C MET A 193 -3.81 14.92 6.02
N ASN A 194 -3.22 14.38 7.09
CA ASN A 194 -3.57 14.81 8.43
C ASN A 194 -3.27 16.32 8.63
N HIS A 195 -4.30 17.10 8.98
CA HIS A 195 -4.23 18.57 9.03
C HIS A 195 -3.26 19.02 10.12
N ALA A 196 -3.31 18.40 11.31
CA ALA A 196 -2.44 18.74 12.43
C ALA A 196 -0.95 18.48 12.12
N ILE A 197 -0.63 17.33 11.51
CA ILE A 197 0.73 17.00 11.06
C ILE A 197 1.19 17.99 10.00
N ALA A 198 0.33 18.34 9.04
CA ALA A 198 0.64 19.29 7.98
C ALA A 198 0.94 20.69 8.52
N ILE A 199 0.09 21.21 9.41
CA ILE A 199 0.30 22.51 10.08
C ILE A 199 1.58 22.49 10.91
N SER A 200 1.81 21.42 11.68
CA SER A 200 3.00 21.25 12.50
C SER A 200 4.29 21.21 11.66
N ARG A 201 4.28 20.50 10.52
CA ARG A 201 5.40 20.50 9.57
C ARG A 201 5.66 21.87 8.96
N ALA A 202 4.60 22.57 8.52
CA ALA A 202 4.73 23.91 7.96
C ALA A 202 5.38 24.87 8.96
N ALA A 203 4.91 24.87 10.21
CA ALA A 203 5.48 25.68 11.29
C ALA A 203 6.98 25.36 11.53
N ARG A 204 7.35 24.08 11.61
CA ARG A 204 8.77 23.67 11.77
C ARG A 204 9.66 24.11 10.61
N ASN A 205 9.09 24.25 9.41
CA ASN A 205 9.80 24.66 8.21
C ASN A 205 9.76 26.19 7.97
N GLY A 206 9.19 26.97 8.90
CA GLY A 206 9.04 28.42 8.75
C GLY A 206 8.05 28.82 7.63
N GLN A 207 7.09 27.95 7.31
CA GLN A 207 6.08 28.15 6.27
C GLN A 207 4.73 28.53 6.89
N PRO A 208 3.87 29.29 6.17
CA PRO A 208 2.52 29.56 6.63
C PRO A 208 1.70 28.25 6.74
N PRO A 209 0.69 28.20 7.63
CA PRO A 209 -0.21 27.06 7.73
C PRO A 209 -0.86 26.76 6.36
N PRO A 210 -0.92 25.50 5.92
CA PRO A 210 -1.61 25.14 4.69
C PRO A 210 -3.10 25.48 4.78
N THR A 211 -3.68 25.97 3.69
CA THR A 211 -5.13 26.12 3.53
C THR A 211 -5.74 25.05 2.62
N ASP A 212 -4.89 24.16 2.07
CA ASP A 212 -5.25 23.04 1.21
C ASP A 212 -4.48 21.80 1.67
N PHE A 213 -5.20 20.74 1.98
CA PHE A 213 -4.68 19.50 2.57
C PHE A 213 -4.73 18.31 1.60
N ARG A 214 -5.13 18.53 0.35
CA ARG A 214 -5.29 17.48 -0.67
C ARG A 214 -3.97 16.87 -1.17
N GLY A 215 -2.84 17.43 -0.76
CA GLY A 215 -1.51 16.99 -1.19
C GLY A 215 -1.21 17.31 -2.65
N ALA A 216 0.02 17.02 -3.05
CA ALA A 216 0.51 17.35 -4.40
C ALA A 216 -0.29 16.60 -5.49
N LEU A 217 -0.60 15.31 -5.27
CA LEU A 217 -1.40 14.54 -6.21
C LEU A 217 -2.85 15.04 -6.28
N GLY A 218 -3.47 15.37 -5.14
CA GLY A 218 -4.83 15.91 -5.14
C GLY A 218 -4.92 17.28 -5.82
N ALA A 219 -3.93 18.15 -5.63
CA ALA A 219 -3.83 19.40 -6.36
C ALA A 219 -3.70 19.17 -7.88
N ALA A 220 -2.90 18.17 -8.30
CA ALA A 220 -2.70 17.85 -9.71
C ALA A 220 -3.92 17.19 -10.40
N MET A 221 -4.78 16.50 -9.65
CA MET A 221 -5.98 15.85 -10.19
C MET A 221 -7.22 16.76 -10.24
N GLY A 222 -7.21 17.86 -9.48
CA GLY A 222 -8.34 18.79 -9.42
C GLY A 222 -9.56 18.25 -8.64
N PRO A 223 -10.63 19.04 -8.49
CA PRO A 223 -11.83 18.69 -7.71
C PRO A 223 -12.66 17.55 -8.31
N SER A 224 -12.42 17.20 -9.58
CA SER A 224 -13.12 16.12 -10.28
C SER A 224 -12.12 15.07 -10.72
N GLY A 225 -11.71 14.22 -9.79
CA GLY A 225 -10.93 13.02 -10.12
C GLY A 225 -11.78 12.05 -10.94
N SER A 226 -11.95 12.31 -12.24
CA SER A 226 -12.67 11.42 -13.15
C SER A 226 -12.24 11.63 -14.60
N ARG A 227 -11.47 10.67 -15.10
CA ARG A 227 -11.92 9.78 -16.17
C ARG A 227 -11.12 8.49 -16.13
#